data_AF-A0A542DQV8-F1
#
_entry.id   AF-A0A542DQV8-F1
#
_cell.length_a   1.000
_cell.length_b   1.000
_cell.length_c   1.000
_cell.angle_alpha   90.00
_cell.angle_beta   90.00
_cell.angle_gamma   90.00
#
_symmetry.space_group_name_H-M   'P 1'
#
loop_
_entity.id
_entity.type
_entity.pdbx_description
1 polymer ?
#
loop_
_entity_poly.entity_id
_entity_poly.type
_entity_poly.pdbx_seq_one_letter_code
_entity_poly.pdbx_strand_id
1 'polypeptide(L)' 'MWHIGFLAWRAWVWARVLVPAGLLLWLVYHVHGNSPAFWITTLFVVGVLCGAWFVLRDLARHERDTPARGGRW' A
#
# COMPACT_ATOMS: atom_id res chain seq x y z
N MET A 1 6.06 -21.86 6.92
CA MET A 1 5.45 -21.00 7.96
C MET A 1 5.80 -19.51 7.82
N TRP A 2 6.85 -19.13 7.07
CA TRP A 2 7.27 -17.73 6.88
C TRP A 2 6.27 -16.87 6.05
N HIS A 3 5.53 -17.49 5.12
CA HIS A 3 4.55 -16.80 4.28
C HIS A 3 3.38 -16.17 5.05
N ILE A 4 2.92 -16.79 6.15
CA ILE A 4 1.79 -16.28 6.94
C ILE A 4 2.22 -15.01 7.70
N GLY A 5 3.42 -15.02 8.29
CA GLY A 5 3.99 -13.85 8.96
C GLY A 5 4.23 -12.67 8.01
N PHE A 6 4.73 -12.95 6.80
CA PHE A 6 4.90 -11.91 5.77
C PHE A 6 3.57 -11.30 5.31
N LEU A 7 2.53 -12.12 5.10
CA LEU A 7 1.20 -11.62 4.75
C LEU A 7 0.60 -10.77 5.88
N ALA A 8 0.73 -11.19 7.13
CA ALA A 8 0.27 -10.44 8.30
C ALA A 8 1.00 -9.10 8.45
N TRP A 9 2.34 -9.09 8.29
CA TRP A 9 3.13 -7.87 8.30
C TRP A 9 2.72 -6.91 7.18
N ARG A 10 2.51 -7.44 5.96
CA ARG A 10 2.08 -6.63 4.82
C ARG A 10 0.68 -6.06 5.04
N ALA A 11 -0.26 -6.85 5.56
CA ALA A 11 -1.60 -6.39 5.92
C ALA A 11 -1.55 -5.30 7.01
N TRP A 12 -0.66 -5.44 7.99
CA TRP A 12 -0.44 -4.44 9.02
C TRP A 12 0.10 -3.11 8.47
N VAL A 13 1.05 -3.16 7.55
CA VAL A 13 1.56 -1.97 6.83
C VAL A 13 0.43 -1.30 6.04
N TRP A 14 -0.38 -2.09 5.32
CA TRP A 14 -1.54 -1.57 4.60
C TRP A 14 -2.57 -0.93 5.52
N ALA A 15 -2.87 -1.53 6.66
CA ALA A 15 -3.78 -0.96 7.65
C ALA A 15 -3.28 0.41 8.14
N ARG A 16 -1.99 0.54 8.44
CA ARG A 16 -1.38 1.81 8.87
C ARG A 16 -1.43 2.91 7.82
N VAL A 17 -1.50 2.57 6.53
CA VAL A 17 -1.59 3.55 5.44
C VAL A 17 -3.05 3.86 5.08
N LEU A 18 -3.89 2.83 5.01
CA LEU A 18 -5.30 2.96 4.62
C LEU A 18 -6.14 3.69 5.67
N VAL A 19 -5.87 3.48 6.96
CA VAL A 19 -6.59 4.18 8.05
C VAL A 19 -6.44 5.70 7.97
N PRO A 20 -5.22 6.29 7.96
CA PRO A 20 -5.08 7.74 7.85
C PRO A 20 -5.54 8.26 6.48
N ALA A 21 -5.31 7.51 5.39
CA ALA A 21 -5.78 7.91 4.07
C ALA A 21 -7.33 7.97 4.01
N GLY A 22 -8.00 6.98 4.58
CA GLY A 22 -9.46 6.94 4.70
C GLY A 22 -10.00 8.05 5.60
N LEU A 23 -9.34 8.31 6.73
CA LEU A 23 -9.72 9.41 7.63
C LEU A 23 -9.60 10.77 6.92
N LEU A 24 -8.51 10.99 6.19
CA LEU A 24 -8.30 12.21 5.40
C LEU A 24 -9.42 12.39 4.36
N LEU A 25 -9.73 11.34 3.60
CA LEU A 25 -10.80 11.36 2.59
C LEU A 25 -12.17 11.64 3.21
N TRP A 26 -12.47 11.02 4.35
CA TRP A 26 -13.71 11.25 5.08
C TRP A 26 -13.84 12.70 5.54
N LEU A 27 -12.75 13.30 6.02
CA LEU A 27 -12.69 14.70 6.46
C LEU A 27 -12.87 15.67 5.29
N VAL A 28 -12.17 15.43 4.18
CA VAL A 28 -12.30 16.22 2.94
C VAL A 28 -13.73 16.14 2.39
N TYR A 29 -14.34 14.96 2.42
CA TYR A 29 -15.74 14.78 2.02
C TYR A 29 -16.71 15.56 2.92
N HIS A 30 -16.49 15.58 4.24
CA HIS A 30 -17.34 16.34 5.15
C HIS A 30 -17.23 17.86 4.95
N VAL A 31 -16.03 18.36 4.63
CA VAL A 31 -15.78 19.80 4.45
C VAL A 31 -16.25 20.28 3.07
N HIS A 32 -15.96 19.52 2.01
CA HIS A 32 -16.19 19.97 0.64
C HIS A 32 -17.34 19.25 -0.08
N GLY A 33 -17.93 18.22 0.52
CA GLY A 33 -18.97 17.40 -0.10
C GLY A 33 -18.50 16.76 -1.41
N ASN A 34 -19.44 16.61 -2.34
CA ASN A 34 -19.19 16.04 -3.67
C ASN A 34 -18.57 17.07 -4.65
N SER A 35 -17.45 17.67 -4.25
CA SER A 35 -16.74 18.68 -5.03
C SER A 35 -15.69 18.07 -5.97
N PRO A 36 -15.27 18.80 -7.02
CA PRO A 36 -14.14 18.37 -7.85
C PRO A 36 -12.85 18.17 -7.06
N ALA A 37 -12.62 18.97 -6.02
CA ALA A 37 -11.44 18.84 -5.14
C ALA A 37 -11.42 17.48 -4.43
N PHE A 38 -12.56 17.02 -3.90
CA PHE A 38 -12.68 15.70 -3.27
C PHE A 38 -12.31 14.57 -4.26
N TRP A 39 -12.81 14.63 -5.50
CA TRP A 39 -12.51 13.62 -6.51
C TRP A 39 -11.03 13.62 -6.92
N ILE A 40 -10.42 14.80 -7.06
CA ILE A 40 -8.97 14.91 -7.35
C ILE A 40 -8.15 14.30 -6.21
N THR A 41 -8.47 14.62 -4.95
CA THR A 41 -7.79 14.03 -3.78
C THR A 41 -7.99 12.51 -3.73
N THR A 42 -9.21 12.03 -4.01
CA THR A 42 -9.52 10.59 -4.06
C THR A 42 -8.69 9.87 -5.12
N LEU A 43 -8.65 10.40 -6.34
CA LEU A 43 -7.86 9.82 -7.43
C LEU A 43 -6.37 9.84 -7.11
N PHE A 44 -5.86 10.92 -6.49
CA PHE A 44 -4.47 11.01 -6.06
C PHE A 44 -4.14 9.91 -5.03
N VAL A 45 -4.96 9.78 -3.98
CA VAL A 45 -4.77 8.76 -2.94
C VAL A 45 -4.81 7.36 -3.54
N VAL A 46 -5.80 7.05 -4.39
CA VAL A 46 -5.91 5.75 -5.07
C VAL A 46 -4.70 5.48 -5.95
N GLY A 47 -4.22 6.48 -6.70
CA GLY A 47 -3.02 6.36 -7.54
C GLY A 47 -1.77 6.01 -6.72
N VAL A 48 -1.56 6.69 -5.60
CA VAL A 48 -0.44 6.40 -4.68
C VAL A 48 -0.55 5.00 -4.10
N LEU A 49 -1.74 4.57 -3.67
CA LEU A 49 -1.97 3.21 -3.15
C LEU A 49 -1.71 2.15 -4.23
N CYS A 50 -2.17 2.36 -5.46
CA CYS A 50 -1.88 1.45 -6.57
C CYS A 50 -0.38 1.37 -6.87
N GLY A 51 0.34 2.50 -6.85
CA GLY A 51 1.79 2.52 -7.03
C GLY A 51 2.52 1.75 -5.92
N ALA A 52 2.17 2.00 -4.66
CA ALA A 52 2.73 1.29 -3.51
C ALA A 52 2.46 -0.23 -3.57
N TRP A 53 1.26 -0.62 -4.01
CA TRP A 53 0.92 -2.03 -4.25
C TRP A 53 1.77 -2.66 -5.34
N PHE A 54 1.99 -1.93 -6.44
CA PHE A 54 2.82 -2.41 -7.53
C PHE A 54 4.27 -2.65 -7.07
N VAL A 55 4.87 -1.68 -6.37
CA VAL A 55 6.22 -1.79 -5.82
C VAL A 55 6.35 -2.93 -4.82
N LEU A 56 5.38 -3.09 -3.91
CA LEU A 56 5.38 -4.21 -2.95
C LEU A 56 5.21 -5.57 -3.62
N ARG A 57 4.46 -5.64 -4.72
CA ARG A 57 4.34 -6.87 -5.51
C ARG A 57 5.64 -7.18 -6.25
N ASP A 58 6.31 -6.16 -6.77
CA ASP A 58 7.56 -6.31 -7.49
C ASP A 58 8.70 -6.78 -6.58
N LEU A 59 8.85 -6.15 -5.41
CA LEU A 59 9.76 -6.61 -4.35
C LEU A 59 9.50 -8.07 -3.95
N ALA A 60 8.23 -8.42 -3.75
CA ALA A 60 7.86 -9.79 -3.39
C ALA A 60 8.08 -10.82 -4.52
N ARG A 61 8.22 -10.38 -5.78
CA ARG A 61 8.62 -11.23 -6.91
C ARG A 61 10.14 -11.38 -6.95
N HIS A 62 10.88 -10.27 -6.83
CA HIS A 62 12.34 -10.30 -6.80
C HIS A 62 12.94 -11.10 -5.64
N GLU A 63 12.30 -11.10 -4.46
CA GLU A 63 12.71 -11.98 -3.35
C GLU A 63 12.55 -13.48 -3.68
N ARG A 64 11.59 -13.86 -4.54
CA ARG A 64 11.37 -15.26 -4.95
C ARG A 64 12.32 -15.70 -6.07
N ASP A 65 12.67 -14.77 -6.96
CA ASP A 65 13.52 -15.03 -8.12
C ASP A 65 15.01 -14.87 -7.82
N THR A 66 15.37 -14.48 -6.59
CA THR A 66 16.75 -14.59 -6.12
C THR A 66 16.94 -15.98 -5.51
N PRO A 67 17.34 -17.02 -6.28
CA PRO A 67 17.76 -18.27 -5.66
C PRO A 67 18.87 -17.94 -4.68
N ALA A 68 18.76 -18.49 -3.48
CA ALA A 68 19.75 -18.38 -2.43
C ALA A 68 21.16 -18.34 -3.04
N ARG A 69 21.81 -17.17 -3.00
CA ARG A 69 23.27 -17.12 -2.94
C ARG A 69 23.64 -17.67 -1.56
N GLY A 70 23.45 -18.97 -1.42
CA GLY A 70 24.18 -19.77 -0.47
C GLY A 70 25.65 -19.71 -0.86
N GLY A 71 26.47 -19.41 0.12
CA GLY A 71 27.88 -19.78 0.13
C GLY A 71 28.75 -18.98 -0.82
N ARG A 72 29.40 -17.95 -0.28
CA ARG A 72 30.86 -17.98 -0.16
C ARG A 72 31.36 -16.89 0.78
N TRP A 73 31.87 -17.37 1.91
CA TRP A 73 32.80 -16.78 2.88
C TRP A 73 32.36 -15.49 3.57
#